data_AF-A0A4Q8B779-F1
#
_entry.id   AF-A0A4Q8B779-F1
#
_cell.length_a   1.000
_cell.length_b   1.000
_cell.length_c   1.000
_cell.angle_alpha   90.00
_cell.angle_beta   90.00
_cell.angle_gamma   90.00
#
_symmetry.space_group_name_H-M   'P 1'
#
loop_
_entity.id
_entity.type
_entity.pdbx_description
1 polymer ?
#
loop_
_entity_poly.entity_id
_entity_poly.type
_entity_poly.pdbx_seq_one_letter_code
_entity_poly.pdbx_strand_id
1 'polypeptide(L)'
;MSDLLTVRARLAAPAEAVRHALTDPAELRVWLAEHAEVDLPRRYAFWGRFTPEGDAPHQRLLHVDEHVLRFAWPLDGVETTTEFELTPEGQTSVLTLRQSHFDFAEAMSGSSIRGVLQTFWALGIANLAAHLEGRPLLPRTDFTSADLRGELTIAAPMDRVWRSLTDSEQASAWFGYPIGIEPWVGGRYAMGGFESGYAAKVVDLEPGRKMSVDWGPVGVTTWELAESAGKTKLTFVQSGFDEGNPPYAAWSGSVAGLAELRRYHEMAEWQPIWLSVEMPTADATS
;
A
#
# COMPACT_ATOMS: atom_id res chain seq x y z
N MET A 1 -15.62 20.29 -6.12
CA MET A 1 -15.60 19.09 -6.98
C MET A 1 -15.07 17.97 -6.11
N SER A 2 -15.59 16.74 -6.13
CA SER A 2 -15.05 15.71 -5.24
C SER A 2 -13.65 15.32 -5.71
N ASP A 3 -12.67 15.44 -4.82
CA ASP A 3 -11.31 14.98 -5.03
C ASP A 3 -11.33 13.45 -5.24
N LEU A 4 -11.13 13.04 -6.49
CA LEU A 4 -11.23 11.66 -6.95
C LEU A 4 -9.83 11.05 -7.15
N LEU A 5 -9.45 10.13 -6.28
CA LEU A 5 -8.27 9.29 -6.47
C LEU A 5 -8.59 8.19 -7.49
N THR A 6 -7.76 8.02 -8.52
CA THR A 6 -7.83 6.91 -9.46
C THR A 6 -6.54 6.11 -9.45
N VAL A 7 -6.62 4.80 -9.19
CA VAL A 7 -5.48 3.87 -9.19
C VAL A 7 -5.71 2.79 -10.23
N ARG A 8 -4.75 2.56 -11.11
CA ARG A 8 -4.82 1.51 -12.14
C ARG A 8 -3.72 0.49 -11.94
N ALA A 9 -4.09 -0.78 -11.87
CA ALA A 9 -3.15 -1.89 -11.71
C ALA A 9 -3.44 -3.03 -12.68
N ARG A 10 -2.39 -3.63 -13.24
CA ARG A 10 -2.45 -4.89 -13.98
C ARG A 10 -2.39 -6.06 -13.02
N LEU A 11 -3.34 -6.97 -13.16
CA LEU A 11 -3.42 -8.21 -12.40
C LEU A 11 -3.14 -9.39 -13.32
N ALA A 12 -2.26 -10.30 -12.89
CA ALA A 12 -1.85 -11.49 -13.63
C ALA A 12 -2.90 -12.62 -13.56
N ALA A 13 -4.18 -12.25 -13.72
CA ALA A 13 -5.32 -13.15 -13.70
C ALA A 13 -6.44 -12.65 -14.62
N PRO A 14 -7.27 -13.56 -15.18
CA PRO A 14 -8.42 -13.19 -15.98
C PRO A 14 -9.47 -12.45 -15.14
N ALA A 15 -10.26 -11.58 -15.78
CA ALA A 15 -11.23 -10.72 -15.09
C ALA A 15 -12.24 -11.51 -14.23
N GLU A 16 -12.61 -12.73 -14.63
CA GLU A 16 -13.48 -13.63 -13.84
C GLU A 16 -12.86 -14.03 -12.49
N ALA A 17 -11.56 -14.36 -12.48
CA ALA A 17 -10.85 -14.71 -11.25
C ALA A 17 -10.69 -13.50 -10.32
N VAL A 18 -10.39 -12.33 -10.89
CA VAL A 18 -10.34 -11.08 -10.11
C VAL A 18 -11.72 -10.75 -9.54
N ARG A 19 -12.77 -10.93 -10.35
CA ARG A 19 -14.14 -10.72 -9.92
C ARG A 19 -14.52 -11.64 -8.76
N HIS A 20 -14.17 -12.92 -8.85
CA HIS A 20 -14.37 -13.84 -7.74
C HIS A 20 -13.63 -13.36 -6.48
N ALA A 21 -12.36 -12.96 -6.60
CA ALA A 21 -11.58 -12.45 -5.46
C ALA A 21 -12.16 -11.17 -4.84
N LEU A 22 -12.84 -10.34 -5.64
CA LEU A 22 -13.52 -9.13 -5.20
C LEU A 22 -14.92 -9.38 -4.61
N THR A 23 -15.53 -10.56 -4.80
CA THR A 23 -16.94 -10.78 -4.43
C THR A 23 -17.22 -12.04 -3.62
N ASP A 24 -16.23 -12.91 -3.42
CA ASP A 24 -16.34 -14.02 -2.50
C ASP A 24 -15.86 -13.61 -1.09
N PRO A 25 -16.66 -13.85 -0.04
CA PRO A 25 -16.33 -13.40 1.31
C PRO A 25 -15.16 -14.17 1.93
N ALA A 26 -14.84 -15.39 1.50
CA ALA A 26 -13.63 -16.07 1.93
C ALA A 26 -12.39 -15.42 1.31
N GLU A 27 -12.46 -15.06 0.02
CA GLU A 27 -11.36 -14.36 -0.66
C GLU A 27 -11.07 -12.99 -0.04
N LEU A 28 -12.10 -12.19 0.22
CA LEU A 28 -11.94 -10.87 0.86
C LEU A 28 -11.27 -10.95 2.24
N ARG A 29 -11.54 -12.02 3.01
CA ARG A 29 -10.92 -12.22 4.33
C ARG A 29 -9.43 -12.57 4.23
N VAL A 30 -8.99 -13.08 3.09
CA VAL A 30 -7.59 -13.38 2.83
C VAL A 30 -6.82 -12.10 2.53
N TRP A 31 -7.23 -11.32 1.52
CA TRP A 31 -6.41 -10.22 1.00
C TRP A 31 -6.77 -8.83 1.54
N LEU A 32 -8.02 -8.58 1.92
CA LEU A 32 -8.52 -7.24 2.26
C LEU A 32 -8.74 -7.06 3.77
N ALA A 33 -9.69 -7.78 4.35
CA ALA A 33 -10.25 -7.47 5.67
C ALA A 33 -10.21 -8.67 6.62
N GLU A 34 -10.53 -8.44 7.89
CA GLU A 34 -10.65 -9.53 8.89
C GLU A 34 -12.00 -10.24 8.77
N HIS A 35 -13.05 -9.46 8.52
CA HIS A 35 -14.40 -9.94 8.31
C HIS A 35 -14.94 -9.43 6.99
N ALA A 36 -15.79 -10.24 6.36
CA ALA A 36 -16.48 -9.89 5.13
C ALA A 36 -17.80 -10.65 5.03
N GLU A 37 -18.81 -10.03 4.43
CA GLU A 37 -20.08 -10.62 4.09
C GLU A 37 -20.51 -10.15 2.71
N VAL A 38 -20.78 -11.10 1.82
CA VAL A 38 -21.22 -10.81 0.46
C VAL A 38 -22.43 -11.67 0.13
N ASP A 39 -23.51 -11.00 -0.26
CA ASP A 39 -24.79 -11.59 -0.65
C ASP A 39 -25.40 -10.68 -1.73
N LEU A 40 -24.83 -10.77 -2.94
CA LEU A 40 -25.16 -9.86 -4.03
C LEU A 40 -26.57 -10.14 -4.61
N PRO A 41 -27.29 -9.10 -5.07
CA PRO A 41 -26.91 -7.69 -5.08
C PRO A 41 -27.34 -6.95 -3.81
N ARG A 42 -27.60 -7.64 -2.69
CA ARG A 42 -28.17 -7.05 -1.47
C ARG A 42 -27.11 -6.51 -0.52
N ARG A 43 -25.96 -7.18 -0.42
CA ARG A 43 -24.94 -6.87 0.58
C ARG A 43 -23.53 -7.08 0.06
N TYR A 44 -22.67 -6.12 0.37
CA TYR A 44 -21.23 -6.18 0.22
C TYR A 44 -20.64 -5.40 1.40
N ALA A 45 -20.04 -6.09 2.36
CA ALA A 45 -19.55 -5.49 3.59
C ALA A 45 -18.24 -6.12 4.05
N PHE A 46 -17.36 -5.32 4.63
CA PHE A 46 -16.10 -5.76 5.21
C PHE A 46 -15.71 -4.86 6.39
N TRP A 47 -15.09 -5.45 7.41
CA TRP A 47 -14.74 -4.74 8.64
C TRP A 47 -13.66 -5.52 9.43
N GLY A 48 -13.40 -5.05 10.64
CA GLY A 48 -12.37 -5.52 11.56
C GLY A 48 -11.10 -4.68 11.47
N ARG A 49 -10.08 -5.11 12.20
CA ARG A 49 -8.91 -4.26 12.51
C ARG A 49 -8.08 -3.83 11.30
N PHE A 50 -8.22 -4.52 10.17
CA PHE A 50 -7.54 -4.19 8.92
C PHE A 50 -8.32 -3.21 8.03
N THR A 51 -9.43 -2.66 8.50
CA THR A 51 -10.29 -1.72 7.77
C THR A 51 -10.34 -0.37 8.50
N PRO A 52 -10.18 0.77 7.80
CA PRO A 52 -10.38 2.09 8.40
C PRO A 52 -11.79 2.21 8.99
N GLU A 53 -11.89 2.65 10.26
CA GLU A 53 -13.16 2.65 11.01
C GLU A 53 -13.90 1.30 10.94
N GLY A 54 -13.14 0.20 11.06
CA GLY A 54 -13.65 -1.16 10.88
C GLY A 54 -14.33 -1.76 12.12
N ASP A 55 -14.79 -0.99 13.09
CA ASP A 55 -15.47 -1.54 14.28
C ASP A 55 -16.81 -2.22 13.93
N ALA A 56 -17.43 -1.83 12.83
CA ALA A 56 -18.62 -2.46 12.25
C ALA A 56 -18.60 -2.43 10.71
N PRO A 57 -19.48 -3.18 10.02
CA PRO A 57 -19.67 -3.03 8.58
C PRO A 57 -20.37 -1.71 8.25
N HIS A 58 -19.72 -0.88 7.45
CA HIS A 58 -20.23 0.45 7.06
C HIS A 58 -20.54 0.59 5.56
N GLN A 59 -20.29 -0.45 4.76
CA GLN A 59 -20.47 -0.39 3.31
C GLN A 59 -21.95 -0.55 2.91
N ARG A 60 -22.37 0.28 1.97
CA ARG A 60 -23.66 0.21 1.28
C ARG A 60 -23.40 0.01 -0.21
N LEU A 61 -23.75 -1.17 -0.71
CA LEU A 61 -23.59 -1.50 -2.13
C LEU A 61 -24.43 -0.53 -2.99
N LEU A 62 -23.79 0.06 -4.00
CA LEU A 62 -24.41 1.01 -4.93
C LEU A 62 -24.65 0.38 -6.30
N HIS A 63 -23.69 -0.41 -6.78
CA HIS A 63 -23.75 -1.04 -8.09
C HIS A 63 -22.92 -2.32 -8.12
N VAL A 64 -23.42 -3.32 -8.83
CA VAL A 64 -22.67 -4.54 -9.13
C VAL A 64 -23.13 -5.14 -10.45
N ASP A 65 -22.20 -5.32 -11.39
CA ASP A 65 -22.37 -6.07 -12.64
C ASP A 65 -21.09 -6.85 -12.92
N GLU A 66 -20.92 -7.47 -14.10
CA GLU A 66 -19.75 -8.28 -14.49
C GLU A 66 -18.39 -7.57 -14.29
N HIS A 67 -18.32 -6.27 -14.54
CA HIS A 67 -17.08 -5.50 -14.58
C HIS A 67 -16.95 -4.47 -13.47
N VAL A 68 -18.06 -4.03 -12.88
CA VAL A 68 -18.08 -2.93 -11.91
C VAL A 68 -18.63 -3.39 -10.57
N LEU A 69 -17.93 -3.04 -9.50
CA LEU A 69 -18.38 -3.12 -8.11
C LEU A 69 -18.21 -1.74 -7.47
N ARG A 70 -19.31 -1.11 -7.04
CA ARG A 70 -19.29 0.21 -6.41
C ARG A 70 -20.05 0.20 -5.10
N PHE A 71 -19.48 0.76 -4.05
CA PHE A 71 -20.12 0.90 -2.74
C PHE A 71 -19.84 2.29 -2.15
N ALA A 72 -20.76 2.74 -1.28
CA ALA A 72 -20.56 3.88 -0.40
C ALA A 72 -20.15 3.39 0.99
N TRP A 73 -19.40 4.20 1.73
CA TRP A 73 -19.07 3.96 3.13
C TRP A 73 -18.68 5.28 3.82
N PRO A 74 -19.25 5.56 5.01
CA PRO A 74 -18.86 6.71 5.80
C PRO A 74 -17.44 6.55 6.35
N LEU A 75 -16.65 7.63 6.30
CA LEU A 75 -15.34 7.75 6.94
C LEU A 75 -15.22 9.16 7.52
N ASP A 76 -15.00 9.25 8.84
CA ASP A 76 -15.01 10.53 9.56
C ASP A 76 -16.30 11.32 9.26
N GLY A 77 -17.44 10.62 9.35
CA GLY A 77 -18.78 11.19 9.14
C GLY A 77 -19.14 11.57 7.69
N VAL A 78 -18.21 11.45 6.74
CA VAL A 78 -18.43 11.78 5.32
C VAL A 78 -18.73 10.53 4.52
N GLU A 79 -19.84 10.49 3.77
CA GLU A 79 -20.13 9.39 2.84
C GLU A 79 -19.16 9.41 1.65
N THR A 80 -18.19 8.50 1.66
CA THR A 80 -17.27 8.29 0.55
C THR A 80 -17.75 7.17 -0.36
N THR A 81 -17.17 7.08 -1.56
CA THR A 81 -17.48 6.02 -2.53
C THR A 81 -16.21 5.38 -3.05
N THR A 82 -16.25 4.06 -3.21
CA THR A 82 -15.20 3.28 -3.87
C THR A 82 -15.83 2.52 -5.03
N GLU A 83 -15.15 2.54 -6.17
CA GLU A 83 -15.46 1.72 -7.34
C GLU A 83 -14.25 0.87 -7.72
N PHE A 84 -14.50 -0.40 -8.02
CA PHE A 84 -13.61 -1.28 -8.76
C PHE A 84 -14.20 -1.50 -10.15
N GLU A 85 -13.45 -1.19 -11.19
CA GLU A 85 -13.77 -1.48 -12.60
C GLU A 85 -12.73 -2.44 -13.18
N LEU A 86 -13.19 -3.53 -13.78
CA LEU A 86 -12.36 -4.56 -14.40
C LEU A 86 -12.39 -4.45 -15.92
N THR A 87 -11.23 -4.23 -16.53
CA THR A 87 -11.04 -4.32 -17.98
C THR A 87 -10.33 -5.64 -18.33
N PRO A 88 -10.99 -6.58 -19.03
CA PRO A 88 -10.35 -7.82 -19.47
C PRO A 88 -9.23 -7.58 -20.50
N GLU A 89 -8.09 -8.25 -20.34
CA GLU A 89 -6.96 -8.24 -21.27
C GLU A 89 -6.48 -9.68 -21.55
N GLY A 90 -7.38 -10.53 -22.04
CA GLY A 90 -7.08 -11.95 -22.30
C GLY A 90 -6.91 -12.74 -21.01
N GLN A 91 -5.69 -13.22 -20.71
CA GLN A 91 -5.37 -13.95 -19.48
C GLN A 91 -4.99 -13.03 -18.30
N THR A 92 -4.90 -11.73 -18.55
CA THR A 92 -4.70 -10.70 -17.53
C THR A 92 -5.90 -9.77 -17.48
N SER A 93 -5.92 -8.87 -16.51
CA SER A 93 -6.93 -7.82 -16.41
C SER A 93 -6.34 -6.55 -15.84
N VAL A 94 -6.99 -5.42 -16.12
CA VAL A 94 -6.70 -4.14 -15.48
C VAL A 94 -7.81 -3.84 -14.48
N LEU A 95 -7.42 -3.63 -13.23
CA LEU A 95 -8.26 -3.08 -12.19
C LEU A 95 -8.09 -1.56 -12.15
N THR A 96 -9.18 -0.82 -12.36
CA THR A 96 -9.25 0.61 -12.11
C THR A 96 -10.05 0.84 -10.83
N LEU A 97 -9.39 1.35 -9.80
CA LEU A 97 -10.01 1.76 -8.55
C LEU A 97 -10.26 3.27 -8.58
N ARG A 98 -11.48 3.68 -8.22
CA ARG A 98 -11.82 5.10 -8.02
C ARG A 98 -12.34 5.31 -6.61
N GLN A 99 -11.73 6.24 -5.89
CA GLN A 99 -12.09 6.59 -4.52
C GLN A 99 -12.41 8.08 -4.46
N SER A 100 -13.62 8.43 -4.00
CA SER A 100 -13.97 9.84 -3.77
C SER A 100 -13.51 10.32 -2.40
N HIS A 101 -13.43 11.64 -2.24
CA HIS A 101 -13.11 12.32 -0.97
C HIS A 101 -11.74 11.93 -0.41
N PHE A 102 -10.77 11.72 -1.29
CA PHE A 102 -9.37 11.65 -0.89
C PHE A 102 -8.74 13.04 -0.98
N ASP A 103 -8.24 13.56 0.13
CA ASP A 103 -7.49 14.81 0.19
C ASP A 103 -6.04 14.54 0.58
N PHE A 104 -5.10 15.02 -0.24
CA PHE A 104 -3.67 14.88 0.02
C PHE A 104 -3.22 15.65 1.28
N ALA A 105 -3.85 16.77 1.60
CA ALA A 105 -3.55 17.53 2.82
C ALA A 105 -3.93 16.74 4.08
N GLU A 106 -5.06 16.01 4.05
CA GLU A 106 -5.45 15.09 5.13
C GLU A 106 -4.45 13.92 5.25
N ALA A 107 -3.96 13.39 4.12
CA ALA A 107 -2.94 12.35 4.11
C ALA A 107 -1.61 12.81 4.73
N MET A 108 -1.19 14.04 4.45
CA MET A 108 0.07 14.60 4.97
C MET A 108 -0.02 15.03 6.44
N SER A 109 -1.17 15.53 6.88
CA SER A 109 -1.38 15.99 8.26
C SER A 109 -1.86 14.88 9.20
N GLY A 110 -2.44 13.81 8.68
CA GLY A 110 -3.12 12.78 9.48
C GLY A 110 -4.37 13.32 10.19
N SER A 111 -4.98 14.40 9.69
CA SER A 111 -6.12 15.06 10.36
C SER A 111 -7.44 14.30 10.26
N SER A 112 -7.51 13.31 9.38
CA SER A 112 -8.72 12.54 9.06
C SER A 112 -8.31 11.14 8.63
N ILE A 113 -9.13 10.15 8.99
CA ILE A 113 -8.91 8.76 8.56
C ILE A 113 -8.93 8.62 7.03
N ARG A 114 -9.62 9.51 6.30
CA ARG A 114 -9.66 9.48 4.82
C ARG A 114 -8.27 9.67 4.20
N GLY A 115 -7.34 10.31 4.91
CA GLY A 115 -5.94 10.44 4.48
C GLY A 115 -5.24 9.11 4.21
N VAL A 116 -5.71 8.00 4.80
CA VAL A 116 -5.14 6.66 4.57
C VAL A 116 -5.64 6.00 3.27
N LEU A 117 -6.69 6.53 2.63
CA LEU A 117 -7.42 5.82 1.57
C LEU A 117 -6.52 5.43 0.39
N GLN A 118 -5.60 6.31 -0.02
CA GLN A 118 -4.66 6.00 -1.09
C GLN A 118 -3.80 4.79 -0.74
N THR A 119 -3.17 4.79 0.43
CA THR A 119 -2.20 3.77 0.81
C THR A 119 -2.86 2.49 1.31
N PHE A 120 -4.05 2.58 1.91
CA PHE A 120 -4.92 1.44 2.19
C PHE A 120 -5.27 0.69 0.90
N TRP A 121 -5.73 1.39 -0.14
CA TRP A 121 -6.07 0.76 -1.40
C TRP A 121 -4.83 0.26 -2.16
N ALA A 122 -3.72 0.97 -2.12
CA ALA A 122 -2.46 0.47 -2.68
C ALA A 122 -2.03 -0.85 -2.02
N LEU A 123 -2.08 -0.94 -0.69
CA LEU A 123 -1.76 -2.17 0.04
C LEU A 123 -2.76 -3.30 -0.28
N GLY A 124 -4.05 -2.99 -0.33
CA GLY A 124 -5.10 -3.93 -0.70
C GLY A 124 -4.90 -4.50 -2.11
N ILE A 125 -4.65 -3.65 -3.11
CA ILE A 125 -4.40 -4.08 -4.49
C ILE A 125 -3.11 -4.91 -4.60
N ALA A 126 -2.06 -4.53 -3.88
CA ALA A 126 -0.82 -5.32 -3.84
C ALA A 126 -1.06 -6.73 -3.25
N ASN A 127 -1.87 -6.84 -2.20
CA ASN A 127 -2.27 -8.13 -1.63
C ASN A 127 -3.21 -8.92 -2.53
N LEU A 128 -4.15 -8.27 -3.23
CA LEU A 128 -4.99 -8.92 -4.23
C LEU A 128 -4.15 -9.52 -5.36
N ALA A 129 -3.17 -8.76 -5.87
CA ALA A 129 -2.24 -9.25 -6.89
C ALA A 129 -1.43 -10.45 -6.39
N ALA A 130 -0.85 -10.36 -5.18
CA ALA A 130 -0.12 -11.47 -4.57
C ALA A 130 -1.02 -12.71 -4.39
N HIS A 131 -2.25 -12.52 -3.93
CA HIS A 131 -3.23 -13.58 -3.73
C HIS A 131 -3.58 -14.31 -5.03
N LEU A 132 -3.89 -13.57 -6.09
CA LEU A 132 -4.18 -14.11 -7.43
C LEU A 132 -3.00 -14.87 -8.04
N GLU A 133 -1.76 -14.49 -7.69
CA GLU A 133 -0.53 -15.17 -8.10
C GLU A 133 -0.14 -16.34 -7.16
N GLY A 134 -0.91 -16.63 -6.11
CA GLY A 134 -0.59 -17.66 -5.12
C GLY A 134 0.67 -17.35 -4.30
N ARG A 135 1.01 -16.07 -4.15
CA ARG A 135 2.18 -15.58 -3.40
C ARG A 135 1.82 -15.23 -1.95
N PRO A 136 2.79 -15.26 -1.02
CA PRO A 136 2.58 -14.75 0.33
C PRO A 136 2.13 -13.28 0.32
N LEU A 137 1.18 -12.93 1.18
CA LEU A 137 0.70 -11.56 1.33
C LEU A 137 1.70 -10.69 2.10
N LEU A 138 1.53 -9.37 1.97
CA LEU A 138 2.15 -8.40 2.84
C LEU A 138 1.41 -8.33 4.18
N PRO A 139 2.08 -7.89 5.27
CA PRO A 139 1.38 -7.53 6.49
C PRO A 139 0.34 -6.43 6.21
N ARG A 140 -0.88 -6.62 6.70
CA ARG A 140 -1.94 -5.60 6.62
C ARG A 140 -1.80 -4.61 7.77
N THR A 141 -2.23 -3.38 7.54
CA THR A 141 -2.27 -2.34 8.58
C THR A 141 -3.34 -2.67 9.60
N ASP A 142 -2.94 -2.89 10.85
CA ASP A 142 -3.85 -2.99 11.98
C ASP A 142 -4.16 -1.57 12.48
N PHE A 143 -5.34 -1.04 12.13
CA PHE A 143 -5.80 0.30 12.50
C PHE A 143 -6.17 0.43 13.98
N THR A 144 -6.00 -0.62 14.77
CA THR A 144 -6.26 -0.65 16.22
C THR A 144 -4.99 -0.73 17.06
N SER A 145 -3.82 -0.72 16.41
CA SER A 145 -2.52 -0.97 17.05
C SER A 145 -1.49 0.11 16.72
N ALA A 146 -0.73 0.52 17.73
CA ALA A 146 0.49 1.31 17.55
C ALA A 146 1.73 0.43 17.28
N ASP A 147 1.62 -0.91 17.34
CA ASP A 147 2.70 -1.81 16.93
C ASP A 147 2.74 -1.96 15.40
N LEU A 148 3.46 -1.04 14.76
CA LEU A 148 3.63 -0.99 13.31
C LEU A 148 4.88 -1.78 12.91
N ARG A 149 4.75 -3.10 12.87
CA ARG A 149 5.79 -4.05 12.49
C ARG A 149 5.28 -5.05 11.45
N GLY A 150 6.15 -5.39 10.51
CA GLY A 150 5.83 -6.23 9.37
C GLY A 150 7.05 -7.00 8.90
N GLU A 151 6.83 -8.21 8.38
CA GLU A 151 7.90 -9.06 7.87
C GLU A 151 7.52 -9.64 6.51
N LEU A 152 8.48 -9.71 5.59
CA LEU A 152 8.33 -10.43 4.33
C LEU A 152 9.62 -11.19 3.99
N THR A 153 9.48 -12.26 3.22
CA THR A 153 10.61 -12.98 2.65
C THR A 153 10.73 -12.64 1.18
N ILE A 154 11.95 -12.32 0.73
CA ILE A 154 12.28 -12.02 -0.65
C ILE A 154 13.22 -13.12 -1.15
N ALA A 155 12.88 -13.78 -2.25
CA ALA A 155 13.70 -14.85 -2.84
C ALA A 155 14.92 -14.30 -3.60
N ALA A 156 15.76 -13.52 -2.91
CA ALA A 156 17.04 -13.04 -3.39
C ALA A 156 18.08 -13.00 -2.26
N PRO A 157 19.38 -13.05 -2.59
CA PRO A 157 20.48 -12.84 -1.65
C PRO A 157 20.42 -11.47 -0.94
N MET A 158 20.88 -11.44 0.30
CA MET A 158 20.79 -10.28 1.18
C MET A 158 21.57 -9.06 0.66
N ASP A 159 22.70 -9.27 -0.01
CA ASP A 159 23.49 -8.20 -0.63
C ASP A 159 22.74 -7.52 -1.78
N ARG A 160 21.96 -8.29 -2.57
CA ARG A 160 21.10 -7.74 -3.63
C ARG A 160 19.94 -6.94 -3.07
N VAL A 161 19.26 -7.46 -2.04
CA VAL A 161 18.16 -6.76 -1.37
C VAL A 161 18.67 -5.48 -0.71
N TRP A 162 19.79 -5.56 0.01
CA TRP A 162 20.42 -4.40 0.63
C TRP A 162 20.71 -3.31 -0.41
N ARG A 163 21.37 -3.68 -1.52
CA ARG A 163 21.69 -2.71 -2.57
C ARG A 163 20.43 -2.02 -3.10
N SER A 164 19.35 -2.77 -3.36
CA SER A 164 18.10 -2.18 -3.85
C SER A 164 17.40 -1.25 -2.86
N LEU A 165 17.69 -1.35 -1.57
CA LEU A 165 17.14 -0.46 -0.52
C LEU A 165 17.98 0.80 -0.32
N THR A 166 19.28 0.76 -0.63
CA THR A 166 20.22 1.86 -0.31
C THR A 166 20.76 2.60 -1.53
N ASP A 167 20.64 2.02 -2.71
CA ASP A 167 21.05 2.63 -3.98
C ASP A 167 19.88 3.43 -4.58
N SER A 168 20.12 4.70 -4.90
CA SER A 168 19.06 5.61 -5.37
C SER A 168 18.43 5.17 -6.68
N GLU A 169 19.25 4.65 -7.62
CA GLU A 169 18.78 4.21 -8.94
C GLU A 169 17.85 2.99 -8.80
N GLN A 170 18.30 1.96 -8.07
CA GLN A 170 17.47 0.77 -7.85
C GLN A 170 16.24 1.07 -7.01
N ALA A 171 16.36 1.87 -5.95
CA ALA A 171 15.23 2.30 -5.13
C ALA A 171 14.17 3.02 -5.97
N SER A 172 14.61 3.95 -6.82
CA SER A 172 13.72 4.65 -7.75
C SER A 172 13.06 3.69 -8.75
N ALA A 173 13.81 2.70 -9.24
CA ALA A 173 13.32 1.73 -10.21
C ALA A 173 12.15 0.92 -9.66
N TRP A 174 12.31 0.22 -8.53
CA TRP A 174 11.24 -0.63 -7.99
C TRP A 174 10.13 0.18 -7.30
N PHE A 175 10.42 1.36 -6.77
CA PHE A 175 9.41 2.21 -6.14
C PHE A 175 8.52 2.93 -7.18
N GLY A 176 9.03 3.18 -8.38
CA GLY A 176 8.29 3.84 -9.46
C GLY A 176 8.21 5.37 -9.33
N TYR A 177 8.99 5.96 -8.42
CA TYR A 177 9.13 7.40 -8.22
C TYR A 177 10.58 7.72 -7.83
N PRO A 178 11.12 8.94 -8.10
CA PRO A 178 12.49 9.25 -7.73
C PRO A 178 12.74 9.13 -6.22
N ILE A 179 13.82 8.43 -5.84
CA ILE A 179 14.29 8.29 -4.47
C ILE A 179 15.75 8.72 -4.40
N GLY A 180 16.06 9.68 -3.53
CA GLY A 180 17.43 10.12 -3.25
C GLY A 180 17.91 9.54 -1.93
N ILE A 181 19.03 8.81 -1.94
CA ILE A 181 19.58 8.12 -0.77
C ILE A 181 21.07 8.46 -0.61
N GLU A 182 21.42 8.93 0.58
CA GLU A 182 22.78 9.03 1.08
C GLU A 182 22.97 7.98 2.18
N PRO A 183 23.45 6.76 1.85
CA PRO A 183 23.40 5.60 2.75
C PRO A 183 24.53 5.61 3.79
N TRP A 184 24.56 6.66 4.63
CA TRP A 184 25.43 6.78 5.80
C TRP A 184 24.71 7.52 6.93
N VAL A 185 25.11 7.30 8.18
CA VAL A 185 24.52 8.01 9.33
C VAL A 185 24.70 9.52 9.17
N GLY A 186 23.60 10.25 9.27
CA GLY A 186 23.52 11.69 9.02
C GLY A 186 23.20 12.07 7.58
N GLY A 187 23.19 11.12 6.65
CA GLY A 187 22.78 11.31 5.26
C GLY A 187 21.27 11.53 5.11
N ARG A 188 20.87 11.96 3.92
CA ARG A 188 19.50 12.25 3.51
C ARG A 188 18.81 11.05 2.86
N TYR A 189 17.51 10.91 3.12
CA TYR A 189 16.59 10.02 2.40
C TYR A 189 15.39 10.84 1.90
N ALA A 190 15.26 11.01 0.59
CA ALA A 190 14.28 11.89 -0.03
C ALA A 190 13.34 11.13 -0.96
N MET A 191 12.06 11.01 -0.56
CA MET A 191 10.99 10.58 -1.48
C MET A 191 10.67 11.74 -2.42
N GLY A 192 10.86 11.53 -3.73
CA GLY A 192 10.86 12.57 -4.75
C GLY A 192 12.26 13.02 -5.19
N GLY A 193 13.32 12.40 -4.67
CA GLY A 193 14.70 12.77 -4.96
C GLY A 193 15.13 14.05 -4.24
N PHE A 194 16.44 14.34 -4.25
CA PHE A 194 16.99 15.47 -3.49
C PHE A 194 16.50 16.85 -3.95
N GLU A 195 16.02 16.95 -5.19
CA GLU A 195 15.50 18.19 -5.76
C GLU A 195 14.06 18.51 -5.28
N SER A 196 13.37 17.57 -4.63
CA SER A 196 11.99 17.77 -4.13
C SER A 196 11.89 18.63 -2.87
N GLY A 197 13.03 18.95 -2.24
CA GLY A 197 13.12 19.84 -1.07
C GLY A 197 13.07 19.14 0.28
N TYR A 198 12.12 18.22 0.51
CA TYR A 198 12.06 17.47 1.77
C TYR A 198 12.96 16.23 1.74
N ALA A 199 13.75 16.03 2.80
CA ALA A 199 14.51 14.81 3.02
C ALA A 199 14.51 14.43 4.50
N ALA A 200 14.18 13.17 4.76
CA ALA A 200 14.36 12.53 6.05
C ALA A 200 15.85 12.25 6.32
N LYS A 201 16.19 11.91 7.56
CA LYS A 201 17.57 11.72 7.98
C LYS A 201 17.86 10.26 8.30
N VAL A 202 18.93 9.71 7.74
CA VAL A 202 19.45 8.39 8.16
C VAL A 202 20.06 8.54 9.55
N VAL A 203 19.52 7.85 10.54
CA VAL A 203 19.93 7.97 11.95
C VAL A 203 20.71 6.77 12.48
N ASP A 204 20.55 5.61 11.85
CA ASP A 204 21.30 4.39 12.15
C ASP A 204 21.50 3.59 10.85
N LEU A 205 22.69 3.01 10.68
CA LEU A 205 23.02 2.24 9.48
C LEU A 205 24.13 1.22 9.77
N GLU A 206 23.81 -0.04 9.49
CA GLU A 206 24.72 -1.17 9.53
C GLU A 206 24.75 -1.79 8.13
N PRO A 207 25.83 -1.58 7.34
CA PRO A 207 25.87 -2.02 5.95
C PRO A 207 25.55 -3.50 5.78
N GLY A 208 24.65 -3.82 4.85
CA GLY A 208 24.19 -5.17 4.56
C GLY A 208 23.12 -5.71 5.51
N ARG A 209 22.76 -4.98 6.58
CA ARG A 209 21.88 -5.50 7.63
C ARG A 209 20.75 -4.56 8.03
N LYS A 210 21.02 -3.29 8.31
CA LYS A 210 20.04 -2.40 8.94
C LYS A 210 20.16 -0.96 8.46
N MET A 211 19.03 -0.31 8.21
CA MET A 211 18.96 1.14 8.00
C MET A 211 17.76 1.69 8.76
N SER A 212 17.94 2.81 9.46
CA SER A 212 16.88 3.55 10.14
C SER A 212 16.84 4.99 9.65
N VAL A 213 15.66 5.46 9.27
CA VAL A 213 15.42 6.80 8.70
C VAL A 213 14.36 7.51 9.54
N ASP A 214 14.71 8.70 10.02
CA ASP A 214 13.86 9.57 10.83
C ASP A 214 13.10 10.56 9.94
N TRP A 215 11.77 10.46 9.96
CA TRP A 215 10.82 11.29 9.22
C TRP A 215 10.18 12.39 10.10
N GLY A 216 10.76 12.68 11.26
CA GLY A 216 10.25 13.69 12.18
C GLY A 216 8.95 13.21 12.87
N PRO A 217 7.82 13.95 12.77
CA PRO A 217 6.57 13.57 13.45
C PRO A 217 6.01 12.19 13.06
N VAL A 218 6.30 11.73 11.85
CA VAL A 218 5.92 10.38 11.36
C VAL A 218 6.75 9.28 12.04
N GLY A 219 7.83 9.65 12.72
CA GLY A 219 8.71 8.75 13.45
C GLY A 219 9.81 8.14 12.59
N VAL A 220 10.44 7.10 13.14
CA VAL A 220 11.57 6.39 12.57
C VAL A 220 11.12 5.10 11.90
N THR A 221 11.45 4.99 10.62
CA THR A 221 11.30 3.78 9.83
C THR A 221 12.58 2.97 9.87
N THR A 222 12.50 1.67 10.17
CA THR A 222 13.65 0.76 10.24
C THR A 222 13.44 -0.44 9.34
N TRP A 223 14.41 -0.70 8.46
CA TRP A 223 14.53 -1.95 7.71
C TRP A 223 15.65 -2.80 8.31
N GLU A 224 15.37 -4.06 8.62
CA GLU A 224 16.35 -5.05 9.08
C GLU A 224 16.31 -6.28 8.19
N LEU A 225 17.47 -6.69 7.69
CA LEU A 225 17.66 -7.86 6.84
C LEU A 225 18.31 -8.99 7.65
N ALA A 226 17.79 -10.19 7.47
CA ALA A 226 18.38 -11.41 7.97
C ALA A 226 18.39 -12.48 6.88
N GLU A 227 19.44 -13.29 6.84
CA GLU A 227 19.48 -14.46 5.97
C GLU A 227 18.44 -15.50 6.40
N SER A 228 17.74 -16.08 5.43
CA SER A 228 16.74 -17.12 5.66
C SER A 228 16.78 -18.14 4.52
N ALA A 229 17.56 -19.22 4.70
CA ALA A 229 17.64 -20.35 3.76
C ALA A 229 17.91 -19.93 2.29
N GLY A 230 18.93 -19.08 2.08
CA GLY A 230 19.27 -18.56 0.75
C GLY A 230 18.34 -17.46 0.23
N LYS A 231 17.34 -17.06 1.02
CA LYS A 231 16.46 -15.89 0.82
C LYS A 231 16.79 -14.81 1.85
N THR A 232 16.14 -13.65 1.71
CA THR A 232 16.26 -12.56 2.66
C THR A 232 14.94 -12.36 3.39
N LYS A 233 14.97 -12.41 4.72
CA LYS A 233 13.89 -11.93 5.57
C LYS A 233 14.09 -10.43 5.76
N LEU A 234 13.13 -9.62 5.30
CA LEU A 234 13.05 -8.20 5.57
C LEU A 234 12.04 -7.99 6.69
N THR A 235 12.49 -7.33 7.76
CA THR A 235 11.65 -6.80 8.82
C THR A 235 11.54 -5.29 8.63
N PHE A 236 10.32 -4.77 8.66
CA PHE A 236 10.01 -3.36 8.54
C PHE A 236 9.27 -2.90 9.81
N VAL A 237 9.74 -1.82 10.43
CA VAL A 237 9.19 -1.26 11.67
C VAL A 237 9.03 0.25 11.52
N GLN A 238 7.88 0.79 11.91
CA GLN A 238 7.68 2.21 12.16
C GLN A 238 7.60 2.41 13.68
N SER A 239 8.32 3.40 14.21
CA SER A 239 8.38 3.66 15.67
C SER A 239 8.65 5.14 15.96
N GLY A 240 8.62 5.55 17.22
CA GLY A 240 9.00 6.93 17.62
C GLY A 240 8.00 8.02 17.18
N PHE A 241 6.77 7.63 16.85
CA PHE A 241 5.65 8.52 16.57
C PHE A 241 4.73 8.64 17.79
N ASP A 242 3.73 9.53 17.73
CA ASP A 242 2.67 9.61 18.73
C ASP A 242 1.73 8.39 18.65
N GLU A 243 1.79 7.48 19.62
CA GLU A 243 0.95 6.28 19.66
C GLU A 243 -0.56 6.58 19.74
N GLY A 244 -0.95 7.80 20.17
CA GLY A 244 -2.34 8.25 20.13
C GLY A 244 -2.82 8.64 18.73
N ASN A 245 -1.89 8.87 17.80
CA ASN A 245 -2.16 9.14 16.39
C ASN A 245 -1.16 8.42 15.48
N PRO A 246 -1.24 7.07 15.38
CA PRO A 246 -0.27 6.31 14.60
C PRO A 246 -0.28 6.70 13.11
N PRO A 247 0.88 6.75 12.44
CA PRO A 247 1.01 7.20 11.06
C PRO A 247 0.61 6.10 10.06
N TYR A 248 -0.63 5.62 10.15
CA TYR A 248 -1.14 4.50 9.35
C TYR A 248 -1.00 4.71 7.85
N ALA A 249 -1.16 5.95 7.36
CA ALA A 249 -0.98 6.27 5.94
C ALA A 249 0.46 5.98 5.47
N ALA A 250 1.46 6.48 6.20
CA ALA A 250 2.88 6.30 5.88
C ALA A 250 3.32 4.83 6.01
N TRP A 251 2.86 4.15 7.06
CA TRP A 251 3.07 2.72 7.26
C TRP A 251 2.51 1.90 6.09
N SER A 252 1.22 2.07 5.78
CA SER A 252 0.54 1.32 4.72
C SER A 252 1.20 1.55 3.36
N GLY A 253 1.61 2.78 3.08
CA GLY A 253 2.25 3.14 1.81
C GLY A 253 3.62 2.50 1.66
N SER A 254 4.42 2.53 2.72
CA SER A 254 5.73 1.89 2.74
C SER A 254 5.62 0.38 2.54
N VAL A 255 4.71 -0.28 3.28
CA VAL A 255 4.47 -1.71 3.16
C VAL A 255 3.95 -2.08 1.77
N ALA A 256 3.03 -1.31 1.20
CA ALA A 256 2.54 -1.51 -0.17
C ALA A 256 3.68 -1.48 -1.19
N GLY A 257 4.62 -0.54 -1.07
CA GLY A 257 5.81 -0.47 -1.91
C GLY A 257 6.73 -1.70 -1.83
N LEU A 258 6.78 -2.37 -0.68
CA LEU A 258 7.57 -3.59 -0.50
C LEU A 258 7.08 -4.76 -1.38
N ALA A 259 5.83 -4.73 -1.86
CA ALA A 259 5.37 -5.69 -2.87
C ALA A 259 6.20 -5.59 -4.15
N GLU A 260 6.46 -4.37 -4.64
CA GLU A 260 7.24 -4.17 -5.85
C GLU A 260 8.72 -4.45 -5.62
N LEU A 261 9.28 -4.11 -4.45
CA LEU A 261 10.63 -4.56 -4.09
C LEU A 261 10.76 -6.09 -4.20
N ARG A 262 9.81 -6.84 -3.65
CA ARG A 262 9.82 -8.31 -3.75
C ARG A 262 9.72 -8.77 -5.20
N ARG A 263 8.78 -8.23 -5.98
CA ARG A 263 8.59 -8.59 -7.39
C ARG A 263 9.81 -8.26 -8.24
N TYR A 264 10.46 -7.12 -7.99
CA TYR A 264 11.70 -6.68 -8.64
C TYR A 264 12.82 -7.72 -8.54
N HIS A 265 12.91 -8.43 -7.41
CA HIS A 265 13.90 -9.48 -7.20
C HIS A 265 13.45 -10.86 -7.69
N GLU A 266 12.15 -11.16 -7.65
CA GLU A 266 11.62 -12.51 -7.89
C GLU A 266 11.17 -12.76 -9.34
N MET A 267 10.97 -11.72 -10.13
CA MET A 267 10.51 -11.83 -11.52
C MET A 267 11.66 -11.61 -12.50
N ALA A 268 11.86 -12.56 -13.42
CA ALA A 268 12.91 -12.46 -14.44
C ALA A 268 12.70 -11.26 -15.39
N GLU A 269 11.45 -11.00 -15.77
CA GLU A 269 11.04 -9.87 -16.60
C GLU A 269 10.06 -8.99 -15.79
N TRP A 270 10.56 -8.46 -14.67
CA TRP A 270 9.76 -7.64 -13.78
C TRP A 270 9.14 -6.43 -14.51
N GLN A 271 7.85 -6.24 -14.29
CA GLN A 271 7.12 -5.02 -14.58
C GLN A 271 6.26 -4.67 -13.37
N PRO A 272 6.16 -3.38 -13.01
CA PRO A 272 5.25 -2.93 -11.97
C PRO A 272 3.81 -3.38 -12.27
N ILE A 273 3.05 -3.74 -11.23
CA ILE A 273 1.60 -3.89 -11.40
C ILE A 273 0.94 -2.54 -11.67
N TRP A 274 1.54 -1.45 -11.19
CA TRP A 274 0.99 -0.10 -11.27
C TRP A 274 1.07 0.45 -12.70
N LEU A 275 -0.06 0.88 -13.24
CA LEU A 275 -0.16 1.54 -14.55
C LEU A 275 -0.22 3.05 -14.40
N SER A 276 -1.04 3.54 -13.47
CA SER A 276 -1.10 4.95 -13.08
C SER A 276 -1.68 5.11 -11.68
N VAL A 277 -1.28 6.18 -11.01
CA VAL A 277 -1.89 6.70 -9.80
C VAL A 277 -2.16 8.17 -10.05
N GLU A 278 -3.43 8.52 -10.21
CA GLU A 278 -3.89 9.87 -10.46
C GLU A 278 -4.51 10.38 -9.16
N MET A 279 -3.81 11.32 -8.53
CA MET A 279 -4.29 12.00 -7.35
C MET A 279 -5.05 13.27 -7.75
N PRO A 280 -6.06 13.67 -6.97
CA PRO A 280 -6.67 14.99 -7.10
C PRO A 280 -5.60 16.06 -7.03
N THR A 281 -5.64 17.03 -7.93
CA THR A 281 -4.80 18.22 -7.81
C THR A 281 -5.27 18.98 -6.57
N ALA A 282 -4.38 19.20 -5.60
CA ALA A 282 -4.64 20.21 -4.58
C ALA A 282 -4.92 21.52 -5.33
N ASP A 283 -6.16 22.01 -5.27
CA ASP A 283 -6.49 23.32 -5.80
C ASP A 283 -5.56 24.31 -5.09
N ALA A 284 -4.56 24.81 -5.83
CA ALA A 284 -3.72 25.92 -5.42
C ALA A 284 -4.61 27.16 -5.37
N THR A 285 -5.44 27.25 -4.34
CA THR A 285 -6.17 28.46 -4.00
C THR A 285 -5.24 29.31 -3.15
N SER A 286 -4.48 30.13 -3.89
CA SER A 286 -3.92 31.42 -3.50
C SER A 286 -4.87 32.28 -2.66
#